data_AF-A0A9D1L7P2-F1
#
_entry.id   AF-A0A9D1L7P2-F1
#
_cell.length_a   1.000
_cell.length_b   1.000
_cell.length_c   1.000
_cell.angle_alpha   90.00
_cell.angle_beta   90.00
_cell.angle_gamma   90.00
#
_symmetry.space_group_name_H-M   'P 1'
#
loop_
_entity.id
_entity.type
_entity.pdbx_description
1 polymer ?
#
loop_
_entity_poly.entity_id
_entity_poly.type
_entity_poly.pdbx_seq_one_letter_code
_entity_poly.pdbx_strand_id
1 'polypeptide(L)'
;MQFKELTIEELTRGYAWSDEKGTFVCIFCGEEYIDGTVYESHGRMMTAERAVREHVLEAHGGAFKGLIGLDKQINGLSDIQKQILEGMYAGDDNKAIGEEMAISAATVRTHKFNIQKMKREARILLALLENIENEEVVTARRVLLEQMDRDRENEVPENANGLHLDRSITGNSLHPFFTNFYLK
;
A
#
# COMPACT_ATOMS: atom_id res chain seq x y z
N MET A 1 -13.37 0.33 16.38
CA MET A 1 -12.91 0.87 15.08
C MET A 1 -13.48 0.00 13.97
N GLN A 2 -14.21 0.59 13.02
CA GLN A 2 -14.43 -0.10 11.75
C GLN A 2 -13.05 -0.25 11.11
N PHE A 3 -12.66 -1.47 10.75
CA PHE A 3 -11.42 -1.77 9.99
C PHE A 3 -11.38 -1.14 8.59
N LYS A 4 -12.37 -0.30 8.25
CA LYS A 4 -12.50 0.28 6.92
C LYS A 4 -11.52 1.44 6.81
N GLU A 5 -10.42 1.12 6.12
CA GLU A 5 -9.45 2.00 5.47
C GLU A 5 -8.44 2.69 6.40
N LEU A 6 -7.61 1.88 7.06
CA LEU A 6 -6.32 2.36 7.56
C LEU A 6 -5.46 2.84 6.38
N THR A 7 -4.85 4.02 6.50
CA THR A 7 -3.93 4.48 5.45
C THR A 7 -2.62 3.68 5.46
N ILE A 8 -1.86 3.78 4.37
CA ILE A 8 -0.53 3.17 4.30
C ILE A 8 0.39 3.73 5.40
N GLU A 9 0.27 5.02 5.74
CA GLU A 9 1.06 5.59 6.84
C GLU A 9 0.68 4.97 8.18
N GLU A 10 -0.61 4.74 8.43
CA GLU A 10 -1.12 4.12 9.65
C GLU A 10 -0.66 2.68 9.82
N LEU A 11 -0.73 1.89 8.73
CA LEU A 11 -0.18 0.54 8.70
C LEU A 11 1.34 0.55 8.96
N THR A 12 2.06 1.50 8.36
CA THR A 12 3.53 1.60 8.49
C THR A 12 3.98 2.00 9.89
N ARG A 13 3.21 2.83 10.59
CA ARG A 13 3.50 3.23 11.98
C ARG A 13 2.93 2.27 13.03
N GLY A 14 1.89 1.51 12.69
CA GLY A 14 1.25 0.52 13.57
C GLY A 14 0.19 1.07 14.53
N TYR A 15 -0.25 2.31 14.33
CA TYR A 15 -1.31 2.94 15.12
C TYR A 15 -2.13 3.91 14.26
N ALA A 16 -3.35 4.22 14.68
CA ALA A 16 -4.25 5.16 14.03
C ALA A 16 -4.67 6.28 15.01
N TRP A 17 -5.05 7.44 14.48
CA TRP A 17 -5.63 8.51 15.30
C TRP A 17 -7.16 8.41 15.25
N SER A 18 -7.81 8.54 16.41
CA SER A 18 -9.27 8.60 16.51
C SER A 18 -9.69 10.01 16.93
N ASP A 19 -10.19 10.79 15.98
CA ASP A 19 -10.69 12.15 16.24
C ASP A 19 -11.86 12.16 17.22
N GLU A 20 -12.74 11.16 17.16
CA GLU A 20 -13.90 11.03 18.06
C GLU A 20 -13.50 10.95 19.53
N LYS A 21 -12.37 10.31 19.82
CA LYS A 21 -11.91 10.05 21.19
C LYS A 21 -10.70 10.89 21.60
N GLY A 22 -10.04 11.57 20.65
CA GLY A 22 -8.77 12.26 20.88
C GLY A 22 -7.67 11.29 21.33
N THR A 23 -7.61 10.09 20.73
CA THR A 23 -6.70 9.02 21.16
C THR A 23 -5.90 8.44 20.01
N PHE A 24 -4.66 8.05 20.28
CA PHE A 24 -3.92 7.12 19.43
C PHE A 24 -4.32 5.68 19.77
N VAL A 25 -4.58 4.85 18.76
CA VAL A 25 -5.02 3.46 18.96
C VAL A 25 -4.09 2.51 18.22
N CYS A 26 -3.57 1.51 18.91
CA CYS A 26 -2.77 0.45 18.30
C CYS A 26 -3.64 -0.37 17.34
N ILE A 27 -3.21 -0.53 16.08
CA ILE A 27 -4.00 -1.26 15.06
C ILE A 27 -4.02 -2.79 15.29
N PHE A 28 -3.11 -3.30 16.12
CA PHE A 28 -2.93 -4.74 16.33
C PHE A 28 -3.72 -5.26 17.54
N CYS A 29 -3.76 -4.49 18.64
CA CYS A 29 -4.41 -4.91 19.88
C CYS A 29 -5.56 -3.99 20.32
N GLY A 30 -5.70 -2.82 19.72
CA GLY A 30 -6.74 -1.84 20.06
C GLY A 30 -6.49 -1.04 21.34
N GLU A 31 -5.29 -1.10 21.93
CA GLU A 31 -4.95 -0.29 23.11
C GLU A 31 -4.96 1.21 22.76
N GLU A 32 -5.59 2.01 23.63
CA GLU A 32 -5.87 3.43 23.40
C GLU A 32 -4.99 4.31 24.29
N TYR A 33 -4.43 5.36 23.69
CA TYR A 33 -3.54 6.34 24.31
C TYR A 33 -4.12 7.73 24.12
N ILE A 34 -4.80 8.24 25.15
CA ILE A 34 -5.47 9.54 25.17
C ILE A 34 -4.45 10.67 25.11
N ASP A 35 -4.63 11.59 24.16
CA ASP A 35 -3.79 12.77 24.03
C ASP A 35 -3.95 13.72 25.23
N GLY A 36 -2.88 14.47 25.54
CA GLY A 36 -2.81 15.29 26.75
C GLY A 36 -2.62 14.51 28.06
N THR A 37 -2.66 13.17 28.03
CA THR A 37 -2.27 12.33 29.17
C THR A 37 -0.77 12.03 29.12
N VAL A 38 -0.12 12.06 30.29
CA VAL A 38 1.29 11.69 30.42
C VAL A 38 1.39 10.23 30.83
N TYR A 39 2.16 9.47 30.06
CA TYR A 39 2.41 8.05 30.28
C TYR A 39 3.81 7.85 30.87
N GLU A 40 3.98 6.80 31.66
CA GLU A 40 5.28 6.40 32.21
C GLU A 40 5.70 5.06 31.59
N SER A 41 6.89 5.02 31.00
CA SER A 41 7.53 3.77 30.58
C SER A 41 9.03 3.84 30.85
N HIS A 42 9.60 2.75 31.38
CA HIS A 42 11.00 2.64 31.82
C HIS A 42 11.47 3.81 32.71
N GLY A 43 10.60 4.30 33.60
CA GLY A 43 10.88 5.43 34.51
C GLY A 43 10.99 6.79 33.80
N ARG A 44 10.47 6.92 32.58
CA ARG A 44 10.42 8.18 31.82
C ARG A 44 8.97 8.57 31.53
N MET A 45 8.67 9.84 31.77
CA MET A 45 7.40 10.44 31.40
C MET A 45 7.39 10.79 29.91
N MET A 46 6.29 10.48 29.22
CA MET A 46 6.15 10.66 27.78
C MET A 46 4.73 11.02 27.34
N THR A 47 4.62 11.54 26.12
CA THR A 47 3.34 11.84 25.48
C THR A 47 2.63 10.57 25.02
N ALA A 48 1.31 10.66 24.83
CA ALA A 48 0.49 9.58 24.29
C ALA A 48 1.02 9.04 22.95
N GLU A 49 1.43 9.93 22.04
CA GLU A 49 1.99 9.54 20.74
C GLU A 49 3.31 8.77 20.87
N ARG A 50 4.14 9.11 21.86
CA ARG A 50 5.36 8.35 22.12
C ARG A 50 5.04 7.01 22.77
N ALA A 51 4.09 6.99 23.72
CA ALA A 51 3.67 5.78 24.40
C ALA A 51 3.14 4.73 23.42
N VAL A 52 2.26 5.10 22.49
CA VAL A 52 1.76 4.17 21.47
C VAL A 52 2.86 3.64 20.56
N ARG A 53 3.87 4.47 20.21
CA ARG A 53 5.02 4.05 19.41
C ARG A 53 5.88 3.03 20.13
N GLU A 54 6.17 3.26 21.41
CA GLU A 54 6.91 2.31 22.25
C GLU A 54 6.11 1.03 22.43
N HIS A 55 4.79 1.12 22.67
CA HIS A 55 3.91 -0.04 22.72
C HIS A 55 3.95 -0.89 21.45
N VAL A 56 3.81 -0.27 20.26
CA VAL A 56 3.85 -1.00 18.98
C VAL A 56 5.19 -1.75 18.84
N LEU A 57 6.29 -1.13 19.27
CA LEU A 57 7.60 -1.77 19.25
C LEU A 57 7.69 -2.94 20.25
N GLU A 58 7.28 -2.73 21.50
CA GLU A 58 7.46 -3.69 22.59
C GLU A 58 6.46 -4.86 22.55
N ALA A 59 5.18 -4.57 22.30
CA ALA A 59 4.11 -5.56 22.30
C ALA A 59 4.03 -6.35 20.98
N HIS A 60 4.43 -5.75 19.85
CA HIS A 60 4.26 -6.33 18.52
C HIS A 60 5.55 -6.48 17.72
N GLY A 61 6.70 -6.10 18.28
CA GLY A 61 7.99 -6.13 17.57
C GLY A 61 8.10 -5.05 16.49
N GLY A 62 7.30 -4.00 16.59
CA GLY A 62 7.15 -2.95 15.58
C GLY A 62 6.10 -3.28 14.52
N ALA A 63 5.76 -2.28 13.71
CA ALA A 63 4.70 -2.41 12.71
C ALA A 63 4.96 -3.53 11.69
N PHE A 64 6.22 -3.72 11.25
CA PHE A 64 6.58 -4.79 10.31
C PHE A 64 6.27 -6.18 10.88
N LYS A 65 6.73 -6.46 12.11
CA LYS A 65 6.49 -7.76 12.77
C LYS A 65 5.02 -7.96 13.11
N GLY A 66 4.31 -6.90 13.51
CA GLY A 66 2.86 -6.93 13.66
C GLY A 66 2.14 -7.32 12.37
N LEU A 67 2.43 -6.66 11.24
CA LEU A 67 1.76 -6.91 9.95
C LEU A 67 2.07 -8.30 9.37
N ILE A 68 3.33 -8.75 9.44
CA ILE A 68 3.72 -10.05 8.88
C ILE A 68 3.23 -11.23 9.73
N GLY A 69 3.05 -10.99 11.04
CA GLY A 69 2.50 -11.93 12.01
C GLY A 69 0.98 -12.11 11.90
N LEU A 70 0.27 -11.25 11.17
CA LEU A 70 -1.16 -11.41 10.92
C LEU A 70 -1.45 -12.75 10.22
N ASP A 71 -2.68 -13.23 10.42
CA ASP A 71 -3.18 -14.43 9.76
C ASP A 71 -3.05 -14.31 8.24
N LYS A 72 -2.79 -15.43 7.58
CA LYS A 72 -2.60 -15.50 6.13
C LYS A 72 -3.83 -14.99 5.36
N GLN A 73 -5.04 -15.16 5.90
CA GLN A 73 -6.27 -14.62 5.31
C GLN A 73 -6.31 -13.09 5.33
N ILE A 74 -5.53 -12.45 6.21
CA ILE A 74 -5.47 -11.00 6.35
C ILE A 74 -4.35 -10.41 5.50
N ASN A 75 -3.11 -10.89 5.65
CA ASN A 75 -1.97 -10.33 4.90
C ASN A 75 -1.77 -10.93 3.50
N GLY A 76 -2.40 -12.07 3.20
CA GLY A 76 -2.35 -12.71 1.88
C GLY A 76 -0.99 -13.30 1.50
N LEU A 77 -0.02 -13.39 2.43
CA LEU A 77 1.34 -13.83 2.14
C LEU A 77 1.50 -15.35 2.33
N SER A 78 2.19 -16.01 1.40
CA SER A 78 2.68 -17.38 1.62
C SER A 78 3.86 -17.42 2.59
N ASP A 79 4.13 -18.58 3.18
CA ASP A 79 5.22 -18.73 4.17
C ASP A 79 6.59 -18.37 3.56
N ILE A 80 6.83 -18.77 2.31
CA ILE A 80 8.05 -18.41 1.57
C ILE A 80 8.13 -16.88 1.38
N GLN A 81 7.02 -16.21 1.05
CA GLN A 81 7.02 -14.75 0.90
C GLN A 81 7.30 -14.05 2.25
N LYS A 82 6.74 -14.58 3.35
CA LYS A 82 7.01 -14.06 4.69
C LYS A 82 8.51 -14.16 5.01
N GLN A 83 9.11 -15.33 4.88
CA GLN A 83 10.55 -15.53 5.14
C GLN A 83 11.44 -14.58 4.31
N ILE A 84 11.15 -14.42 3.02
CA ILE A 84 11.89 -13.49 2.16
C ILE A 84 11.77 -12.04 2.65
N LEU A 85 10.57 -11.60 3.06
CA LEU A 85 10.35 -10.27 3.60
C LEU A 85 11.06 -10.07 4.95
N GLU A 86 11.11 -11.10 5.80
CA GLU A 86 11.83 -11.03 7.08
C GLU A 86 13.33 -10.88 6.87
N GLY A 87 13.94 -11.67 5.99
CA GLY A 87 15.36 -11.51 5.65
C GLY A 87 15.65 -10.14 5.01
N MET A 88 14.74 -9.63 4.17
CA MET A 88 14.86 -8.25 3.65
C MET A 88 14.81 -7.20 4.76
N TYR A 89 13.95 -7.40 5.76
CA TYR A 89 13.80 -6.48 6.89
C TYR A 89 15.03 -6.52 7.83
N ALA A 90 15.61 -7.70 8.03
CA ALA A 90 16.86 -7.87 8.78
C ALA A 90 18.10 -7.26 8.08
N GLY A 91 17.98 -6.94 6.78
CA GLY A 91 19.08 -6.41 5.98
C GLY A 91 19.99 -7.49 5.37
N ASP A 92 19.52 -8.74 5.36
CA ASP A 92 20.30 -9.87 4.87
C ASP A 92 20.47 -9.85 3.35
N ASP A 93 21.65 -10.27 2.91
CA ASP A 93 21.94 -10.44 1.50
C ASP A 93 21.25 -11.70 0.93
N ASN A 94 21.28 -11.87 -0.40
CA ASN A 94 20.60 -12.99 -1.03
C ASN A 94 21.21 -14.35 -0.69
N LYS A 95 22.47 -14.38 -0.26
CA LYS A 95 23.17 -15.60 0.11
C LYS A 95 22.74 -16.04 1.51
N ALA A 96 22.76 -15.13 2.49
CA ALA A 96 22.31 -15.38 3.85
C ALA A 96 20.85 -15.86 3.89
N ILE A 97 19.95 -15.17 3.19
CA ILE A 97 18.53 -15.57 3.08
C ILE A 97 18.41 -16.97 2.44
N GLY A 98 19.22 -17.25 1.42
CA GLY A 98 19.21 -18.55 0.74
C GLY A 98 19.68 -19.69 1.64
N GLU A 99 20.72 -19.45 2.44
CA GLU A 99 21.24 -20.41 3.42
C GLU A 99 20.20 -20.72 4.50
N GLU A 100 19.54 -19.70 5.06
CA GLU A 100 18.48 -19.86 6.06
C GLU A 100 17.27 -20.63 5.52
N MET A 101 16.84 -20.32 4.30
CA MET A 101 15.68 -20.94 3.66
C MET A 101 16.00 -22.26 2.93
N ALA A 102 17.26 -22.70 2.93
CA ALA A 102 17.76 -23.84 2.15
C ALA A 102 17.43 -23.77 0.64
N ILE A 103 17.53 -22.57 0.04
CA ILE A 103 17.33 -22.32 -1.39
C ILE A 103 18.52 -21.58 -2.00
N SER A 104 18.64 -21.61 -3.33
CA SER A 104 19.73 -20.89 -4.00
C SER A 104 19.55 -19.36 -3.92
N ALA A 105 20.66 -18.62 -3.88
CA ALA A 105 20.63 -17.15 -3.97
C ALA A 105 19.98 -16.63 -5.27
N ALA A 106 19.96 -17.43 -6.34
CA ALA A 106 19.21 -17.12 -7.55
C ALA A 106 17.69 -17.20 -7.31
N THR A 107 17.23 -18.24 -6.60
CA THR A 107 15.82 -18.41 -6.19
C THR A 107 15.36 -17.26 -5.30
N VAL A 108 16.19 -16.82 -4.34
CA VAL A 108 15.89 -15.64 -3.50
C VAL A 108 15.69 -14.38 -4.35
N ARG A 109 16.57 -14.13 -5.32
CA ARG A 109 16.43 -12.98 -6.24
C ARG A 109 15.10 -13.02 -7.00
N THR A 110 14.70 -14.20 -7.48
CA THR A 110 13.41 -14.38 -8.14
C THR A 110 12.24 -14.08 -7.20
N HIS A 111 12.27 -14.55 -5.95
CA HIS A 111 11.24 -14.22 -4.97
C HIS A 111 11.17 -12.72 -4.67
N LYS A 112 12.32 -12.06 -4.44
CA LYS A 112 12.38 -10.60 -4.24
C LYS A 112 11.81 -9.84 -5.44
N PHE A 113 12.15 -10.24 -6.66
CA PHE A 113 11.59 -9.67 -7.88
C PHE A 113 10.06 -9.83 -7.95
N ASN A 114 9.56 -11.03 -7.68
CA ASN A 114 8.12 -11.30 -7.66
C ASN A 114 7.39 -10.47 -6.60
N ILE A 115 7.98 -10.26 -5.42
CA ILE A 115 7.43 -9.36 -4.38
C ILE A 115 7.36 -7.92 -4.87
N GLN A 116 8.41 -7.41 -5.54
CA GLN A 116 8.37 -6.07 -6.12
C GLN A 116 7.34 -5.95 -7.24
N LYS A 117 7.16 -7.00 -8.03
CA LYS A 117 6.10 -7.08 -9.04
C LYS A 117 4.70 -7.02 -8.40
N MET A 118 4.44 -7.83 -7.39
CA MET A 118 3.17 -7.80 -6.64
C MET A 118 2.90 -6.44 -6.03
N LYS A 119 3.91 -5.78 -5.45
CA LYS A 119 3.80 -4.41 -4.93
C LYS A 119 3.37 -3.40 -6.00
N ARG A 120 3.90 -3.54 -7.22
CA ARG A 120 3.53 -2.68 -8.36
C ARG A 120 2.10 -2.96 -8.82
N GLU A 121 1.72 -4.21 -8.94
CA GLU A 121 0.36 -4.64 -9.31
C GLU A 121 -0.67 -4.18 -8.28
N ALA A 122 -0.37 -4.33 -6.98
CA ALA A 122 -1.22 -3.88 -5.89
C ALA A 122 -1.47 -2.36 -5.94
N ARG A 123 -0.45 -1.54 -6.27
CA ARG A 123 -0.62 -0.09 -6.42
C ARG A 123 -1.58 0.28 -7.56
N ILE A 124 -1.48 -0.42 -8.69
CA ILE A 124 -2.39 -0.22 -9.81
C ILE A 124 -3.80 -0.63 -9.39
N LEU A 125 -3.94 -1.79 -8.74
CA LEU A 125 -5.23 -2.27 -8.25
C LEU A 125 -5.88 -1.28 -7.27
N LEU A 126 -5.13 -0.78 -6.28
CA LEU A 126 -5.62 0.23 -5.33
C LEU A 126 -6.10 1.49 -6.06
N ALA A 127 -5.34 1.97 -7.06
CA ALA A 127 -5.74 3.12 -7.84
C ALA A 127 -7.03 2.86 -8.65
N LEU A 128 -7.20 1.65 -9.20
CA LEU A 128 -8.43 1.28 -9.91
C LEU A 128 -9.64 1.22 -8.99
N LEU A 129 -9.48 0.67 -7.78
CA LEU A 129 -10.55 0.62 -6.78
C LEU A 129 -10.92 2.02 -6.31
N GLU A 130 -9.94 2.89 -6.06
CA GLU A 130 -10.17 4.30 -5.72
C GLU A 130 -11.00 5.01 -6.81
N ASN A 131 -10.72 4.74 -8.09
CA ASN A 131 -11.50 5.32 -9.20
C ASN A 131 -12.97 4.85 -9.23
N ILE A 132 -13.28 3.70 -8.63
CA ILE A 132 -14.62 3.11 -8.57
C ILE A 132 -15.36 3.60 -7.32
N GLU A 133 -14.66 3.69 -6.20
CA GLU A 133 -15.25 3.91 -4.87
C GLU A 133 -15.28 5.40 -4.48
N ASN A 134 -14.40 6.22 -5.03
CA ASN A 134 -14.33 7.65 -4.72
C ASN A 134 -15.35 8.45 -5.55
N GLU A 135 -16.40 8.93 -4.90
CA GLU A 135 -17.48 9.70 -5.52
C GLU A 135 -17.02 11.01 -6.18
N GLU A 136 -15.98 11.66 -5.66
CA GLU A 136 -15.42 12.86 -6.29
C GLU A 136 -14.79 12.51 -7.64
N VAL A 137 -14.03 11.42 -7.70
CA VAL A 137 -13.40 10.94 -8.93
C VAL A 137 -14.46 10.51 -9.95
N VAL A 138 -15.47 9.75 -9.51
CA VAL A 138 -16.58 9.31 -10.36
C VAL A 138 -17.35 10.51 -10.92
N THR A 139 -17.66 11.50 -10.07
CA THR A 139 -18.37 12.71 -10.48
C THR A 139 -17.55 13.53 -11.45
N ALA A 140 -16.26 13.75 -11.17
CA ALA A 140 -15.36 14.49 -12.06
C ALA A 140 -15.28 13.84 -13.45
N ARG A 141 -15.18 12.51 -13.51
CA ARG A 141 -15.21 11.76 -14.77
C ARG A 141 -16.52 11.96 -15.53
N ARG A 142 -17.67 11.86 -14.85
CA ARG A 142 -18.99 12.04 -15.48
C ARG A 142 -19.14 13.45 -16.06
N VAL A 143 -18.79 14.48 -15.29
CA VAL A 143 -18.85 15.88 -15.74
C VAL A 143 -17.97 16.11 -16.96
N LEU A 144 -16.76 15.55 -16.98
CA LEU A 144 -15.85 15.66 -18.11
C LEU A 144 -16.45 15.01 -19.38
N LEU A 145 -17.04 13.81 -19.26
CA LEU A 145 -17.69 13.14 -20.39
C LEU A 145 -18.85 13.98 -20.94
N GLU A 146 -19.72 14.50 -20.06
CA GLU A 146 -20.82 15.38 -20.45
C GLU A 146 -20.33 16.68 -21.13
N GLN A 147 -19.18 17.23 -20.71
CA GLN A 147 -18.55 18.37 -21.36
C GLN A 147 -18.04 18.02 -22.76
N MET A 148 -17.32 16.90 -22.90
CA MET A 148 -16.80 16.44 -24.19
C MET A 148 -17.91 16.17 -25.21
N ASP A 149 -19.05 15.62 -24.76
CA ASP A 149 -20.19 15.37 -25.63
C ASP A 149 -20.84 16.68 -26.10
N ARG A 150 -21.00 17.68 -25.22
CA ARG A 150 -21.47 19.02 -25.60
C ARG A 150 -20.51 19.72 -26.56
N ASP A 151 -19.21 19.60 -26.36
CA ASP A 151 -18.21 20.24 -27.23
C ASP A 151 -18.26 19.63 -28.65
N ARG A 152 -18.42 18.31 -28.76
CA ARG A 152 -18.59 17.60 -30.05
C ARG A 152 -19.86 17.99 -30.78
N GLU A 153 -20.97 18.19 -30.06
CA GLU A 153 -22.23 18.65 -30.66
C GLU A 153 -22.14 20.09 -31.21
N ASN A 154 -21.23 20.91 -30.66
CA ASN A 154 -20.98 22.28 -31.10
C ASN A 154 -19.91 22.39 -32.21
N GLU A 155 -19.14 21.33 -32.49
CA GLU A 155 -18.19 21.27 -33.60
C GLU A 155 -18.93 20.98 -34.93
N VAL A 156 -18.87 21.92 -35.88
CA VAL A 156 -19.36 21.72 -37.25
C VAL A 156 -18.53 20.62 -37.93
N PRO A 157 -19.12 19.64 -38.63
CA PRO A 157 -18.38 18.51 -39.17
C PRO A 157 -17.54 18.94 -40.39
N GLU A 158 -16.31 19.40 -40.17
CA GLU A 158 -15.30 19.49 -41.22
C GLU A 158 -14.62 18.12 -41.40
N ASN A 159 -15.05 17.42 -42.45
CA ASN A 159 -14.41 16.23 -43.03
C ASN A 159 -14.17 15.04 -42.07
N ALA A 160 -15.19 14.19 -41.96
CA ALA A 160 -15.12 12.87 -41.35
C ALA A 160 -14.24 11.90 -42.17
N ASN A 161 -12.92 12.05 -42.06
CA ASN A 161 -11.94 10.97 -42.30
C ASN A 161 -11.12 10.75 -41.02
N GLY A 162 -11.82 10.59 -39.89
CA GLY A 162 -11.23 10.22 -38.62
C GLY A 162 -11.23 8.71 -38.48
N LEU A 163 -10.16 8.06 -38.95
CA LEU A 163 -9.87 6.66 -38.64
C LEU A 163 -9.88 6.52 -37.11
N HIS A 164 -10.89 5.86 -36.55
CA HIS A 164 -10.96 5.55 -35.12
C HIS A 164 -9.88 4.50 -34.83
N LEU A 165 -8.64 4.95 -34.72
CA LEU A 165 -7.52 4.11 -34.32
C LEU A 165 -7.80 3.74 -32.87
N ASP A 166 -8.29 2.53 -32.67
CA ASP A 166 -8.34 1.87 -31.37
C ASP A 166 -6.88 1.81 -30.88
N ARG A 167 -6.46 2.85 -30.14
CA ARG A 167 -5.11 2.96 -29.58
C ARG A 167 -5.05 1.96 -28.44
N SER A 168 -4.91 0.69 -28.81
CA SER A 168 -4.58 -0.39 -27.90
C SER A 168 -3.33 0.03 -27.11
N ILE A 169 -3.52 0.38 -25.84
CA ILE A 169 -2.46 0.77 -24.91
C ILE A 169 -1.73 -0.50 -24.44
N THR A 170 -1.21 -1.29 -25.38
CA THR A 170 -0.50 -2.54 -25.08
C THR A 170 0.94 -2.44 -25.57
N GLY A 171 1.89 -2.85 -24.71
CA GLY A 171 3.31 -2.99 -25.02
C GLY A 171 4.01 -1.69 -25.46
N ASN A 172 3.97 -1.40 -26.76
CA ASN A 172 4.83 -0.42 -27.44
C ASN A 172 4.30 1.03 -27.44
N SER A 173 3.05 1.25 -27.01
CA SER A 173 2.44 2.59 -26.90
C SER A 173 2.38 3.11 -25.46
N LEU A 174 2.91 2.34 -24.51
CA LEU A 174 2.96 2.75 -23.11
C LEU A 174 4.06 3.80 -22.91
N HIS A 175 3.76 4.80 -22.08
CA HIS A 175 4.76 5.77 -21.64
C HIS A 175 5.99 5.02 -21.06
N PRO A 176 7.24 5.47 -21.30
CA PRO A 176 8.46 4.79 -20.83
C PRO A 176 8.47 4.42 -19.34
N PHE A 177 7.72 5.18 -18.54
CA PHE A 177 7.42 4.85 -17.15
C PHE A 177 6.91 3.41 -16.99
N PHE A 178 5.95 2.96 -17.80
CA PHE A 178 5.33 1.64 -17.74
C PHE A 178 6.06 0.55 -18.55
N THR A 179 7.00 0.91 -19.44
CA THR A 179 7.83 -0.09 -20.13
C THR A 179 9.05 -0.48 -19.30
N ASN A 180 9.61 0.45 -18.52
CA ASN A 180 10.62 0.15 -17.49
C ASN A 180 10.06 -0.65 -16.30
N PHE A 181 8.73 -0.72 -16.16
CA PHE A 181 8.04 -1.53 -15.12
C PHE A 181 8.27 -3.03 -15.26
N TYR A 182 8.61 -3.51 -16.47
CA TYR A 182 8.95 -4.90 -16.75
C TYR A 182 10.45 -5.21 -16.63
N LEU A 183 11.29 -4.17 -16.49
CA LEU A 183 12.75 -4.27 -16.59
C LEU A 183 13.39 -3.63 -15.35
N LYS A 184 13.25 -4.27 -14.20
CA LYS A 184 14.21 -4.32 -13.06
C LYS A 184 13.64 -5.09 -11.87
#